data_AF-A0A193QMD0-F1
#
_entry.id   AF-A0A193QMD0-F1
#
_cell.length_a   1.000
_cell.length_b   1.000
_cell.length_c   1.000
_cell.angle_alpha   90.00
_cell.angle_beta   90.00
_cell.angle_gamma   90.00
#
_symmetry.space_group_name_H-M   'P 1'
#
loop_
_entity.id
_entity.type
_entity.pdbx_description
1 polymer ?
#
loop_
_entity_poly.entity_id
_entity_poly.type
_entity_poly.pdbx_seq_one_letter_code
_entity_poly.pdbx_strand_id
1 'polypeptide(L)' 'MDYWLKQRAMKNQLTGASRTFVCCDDSQVMAYYLLASSAVMSSATPGRFRRNMPDPIPVVVLGRLAVDRSLHG' A
#
# COMPACT_ATOMS: atom_id res chain seq x y z
N MET A 1 -2.72 16.71 0.54
CA MET A 1 -3.15 15.32 0.86
C MET A 1 -4.57 14.95 0.40
N ASP A 2 -4.82 13.68 0.08
CA ASP A 2 -6.04 13.23 -0.62
C ASP A 2 -7.21 12.81 0.30
N TYR A 3 -8.40 12.73 -0.31
CA TYR A 3 -9.65 12.39 0.38
C TYR A 3 -9.67 10.94 0.90
N TRP A 4 -8.99 10.03 0.21
CA TRP A 4 -8.94 8.63 0.61
C TRP A 4 -8.27 8.46 1.99
N LEU A 5 -7.12 9.11 2.21
CA LEU A 5 -6.41 9.04 3.49
C LEU A 5 -7.31 9.49 4.65
N LYS A 6 -8.00 10.62 4.48
CA LYS A 6 -8.87 11.22 5.50
C LYS A 6 -10.08 10.34 5.85
N GLN A 7 -10.62 9.60 4.88
CA GLN A 7 -11.88 8.86 5.07
C GLN A 7 -11.74 7.37 5.32
N ARG A 8 -10.68 6.75 4.80
CA ARG A 8 -10.59 5.28 4.72
C ARG A 8 -9.42 4.70 5.49
N ALA A 9 -8.31 5.43 5.61
CA ALA A 9 -7.08 4.87 6.18
C ALA A 9 -7.28 4.33 7.60
N MET A 10 -7.88 5.12 8.50
CA MET A 10 -8.08 4.70 9.89
C MET A 10 -9.09 3.55 10.01
N LYS A 11 -10.17 3.58 9.23
CA LYS A 11 -11.13 2.46 9.20
C LYS A 11 -10.45 1.17 8.75
N ASN A 12 -9.67 1.22 7.67
CA ASN A 12 -8.96 0.05 7.16
C ASN A 12 -7.87 -0.45 8.12
N GLN A 13 -7.20 0.46 8.84
CA GLN A 13 -6.23 0.12 9.89
C GLN A 13 -6.90 -0.68 11.01
N LEU A 14 -8.08 -0.24 11.46
CA LEU A 14 -8.85 -0.88 12.52
C LEU A 14 -9.41 -2.24 12.10
N THR A 15 -9.93 -2.35 10.87
CA THR A 15 -10.47 -3.62 10.36
C THR A 15 -9.40 -4.60 9.87
N GLY A 16 -8.13 -4.18 9.83
CA GLY A 16 -7.03 -5.00 9.30
C GLY A 16 -7.01 -5.13 7.77
N ALA A 17 -7.82 -4.36 7.04
CA ALA A 17 -7.88 -4.40 5.58
C ALA A 17 -6.58 -3.88 4.93
N SER A 18 -5.92 -2.92 5.56
CA SER A 18 -4.59 -2.43 5.15
C SER A 18 -3.92 -1.70 6.30
N ARG A 19 -2.59 -1.72 6.35
CA ARG A 19 -1.81 -0.88 7.27
C ARG A 19 -1.35 0.37 6.55
N THR A 20 -1.65 1.53 7.11
CA THR A 20 -1.23 2.83 6.54
C THR A 20 -0.12 3.42 7.39
N PHE A 21 0.97 3.79 6.73
CA PHE A 21 2.14 4.44 7.32
C PHE A 21 2.21 5.86 6.82
N VAL A 22 2.57 6.79 7.71
CA VAL A 22 2.55 8.21 7.44
C VAL A 22 3.87 8.85 7.86
N CYS A 23 4.33 9.83 7.09
CA CYS A 23 5.41 10.73 7.46
C CYS A 23 4.78 12.09 7.77
N CYS A 24 5.13 12.67 8.92
CA CYS A 24 4.57 13.93 9.39
C CYS A 24 5.66 14.99 9.52
N ASP A 25 5.29 16.22 9.21
CA ASP A 25 5.98 17.43 9.65
C ASP A 25 5.06 18.06 10.72
N ASP A 26 5.52 18.06 11.97
CA ASP A 26 4.69 18.26 13.16
C ASP A 26 3.38 17.42 13.13
N SER A 27 2.22 18.09 13.10
CA SER A 27 0.89 17.47 13.04
C SER A 27 0.36 17.34 11.61
N GLN A 28 1.11 17.81 10.62
CA GLN A 28 0.72 17.74 9.23
C GLN A 28 1.31 16.50 8.58
N VAL A 29 0.45 15.68 8.00
CA VAL A 29 0.93 14.52 7.25
C VAL A 29 1.44 14.96 5.88
N MET A 30 2.69 14.62 5.57
CA MET A 30 3.43 15.05 4.39
C MET A 30 3.60 13.96 3.34
N ALA A 31 3.60 12.69 3.76
CA ALA A 31 3.56 11.56 2.85
C ALA A 31 2.86 10.37 3.51
N TYR A 32 2.36 9.45 2.69
CA TYR A 32 1.83 8.19 3.19
C TYR A 32 1.98 7.07 2.17
N TYR A 33 1.97 5.84 2.68
CA TYR A 33 1.75 4.65 1.88
C TYR A 33 0.91 3.63 2.65
N LEU A 34 0.29 2.69 1.93
CA LEU A 34 -0.43 1.59 2.55
C LEU A 34 0.01 0.25 2.00
N LEU A 35 -0.02 -0.76 2.87
CA LEU A 35 0.28 -2.15 2.56
C LEU A 35 -0.91 -3.05 2.92
N ALA A 36 -1.17 -4.04 2.08
CA ALA A 36 -2.17 -5.09 2.34
C ALA A 36 -1.62 -6.46 1.93
N SER A 37 -1.93 -7.49 2.71
CA SER A 37 -1.64 -8.87 2.34
C SER A 37 -2.50 -9.30 1.15
N SER A 38 -1.93 -10.00 0.18
CA SER A 38 -2.66 -10.48 -0.99
C SER A 38 -1.99 -11.72 -1.60
N ALA A 39 -2.55 -12.20 -2.70
CA ALA A 39 -1.96 -13.23 -3.54
C ALA A 39 -2.29 -12.95 -5.01
N VAL A 40 -1.39 -13.34 -5.91
CA VAL A 40 -1.56 -13.18 -7.36
C VAL A 40 -1.45 -14.53 -8.05
N MET A 41 -2.32 -14.78 -9.03
CA MET A 41 -2.26 -16.00 -9.82
C MET A 41 -0.92 -16.08 -10.55
N SER A 42 -0.29 -17.25 -10.54
CA SER A 42 0.99 -17.46 -11.22
C SER A 42 0.92 -17.13 -12.71
N SER A 43 -0.22 -17.40 -13.36
CA SER A 43 -0.49 -17.08 -14.76
C SER A 43 -0.48 -15.58 -15.07
N ALA A 44 -0.72 -14.72 -14.08
CA ALA A 44 -0.71 -13.27 -14.22
C ALA A 44 0.67 -12.64 -13.96
N THR A 45 1.73 -13.45 -13.81
CA THR A 45 3.07 -12.97 -13.42
C THR A 45 4.18 -13.41 -14.38
N PRO A 46 5.27 -12.62 -14.49
CA PRO A 46 6.44 -13.02 -15.29
C PRO A 46 7.06 -14.33 -14.80
N GLY A 47 7.63 -15.12 -15.73
CA GLY A 47 8.21 -16.43 -15.42
C GLY A 47 9.25 -16.43 -14.29
N ARG A 48 10.07 -15.36 -14.19
CA ARG A 48 11.05 -15.19 -13.11
C ARG A 48 10.41 -15.01 -11.74
N PHE A 49 9.25 -14.36 -11.68
CA PHE A 49 8.53 -14.06 -10.42
C PHE A 49 7.85 -15.32 -9.84
N ARG A 50 7.32 -16.18 -10.70
CA ARG A 50 6.62 -17.43 -10.30
C ARG A 50 7.49 -18.67 -10.15
N ARG A 51 8.80 -18.57 -10.43
CA ARG A 51 9.70 -19.73 -10.41
C ARG A 51 9.81 -20.26 -8.97
N ASN A 52 9.45 -21.53 -8.78
CA ASN A 52 9.46 -22.22 -7.48
C ASN A 52 8.53 -21.58 -6.41
N MET A 53 7.53 -20.81 -6.82
CA MET A 53 6.51 -20.23 -5.92
C MET A 53 5.24 -21.07 -5.93
N PRO A 54 4.46 -21.08 -4.82
CA PRO A 54 3.13 -21.69 -4.80
C PRO A 54 2.15 -20.91 -5.69
N ASP A 55 1.02 -21.54 -6.04
CA ASP A 55 -0.09 -20.90 -6.74
C ASP A 55 -1.34 -20.86 -5.84
N PRO A 56 -1.89 -19.68 -5.51
CA PRO A 56 -1.43 -18.35 -5.89
C PRO A 56 -0.16 -17.89 -5.14
N ILE A 57 0.60 -16.98 -5.75
CA ILE A 57 1.85 -16.45 -5.20
C ILE A 57 1.53 -15.42 -4.12
N PRO A 58 1.99 -15.60 -2.86
CA PRO A 58 1.76 -14.63 -1.79
C PRO A 58 2.52 -13.33 -2.06
N VAL A 59 1.84 -12.19 -1.90
CA VAL A 59 2.41 -10.87 -2.14
C VAL A 59 1.94 -9.85 -1.09
N VAL A 60 2.63 -8.72 -1.01
CA VAL A 60 2.16 -7.53 -0.31
C VAL A 60 1.86 -6.46 -1.36
N VAL A 61 0.66 -5.91 -1.32
CA VAL A 61 0.22 -4.86 -2.25
C VAL A 61 0.57 -3.50 -1.66
N LEU A 62 1.41 -2.74 -2.37
CA LEU A 62 1.52 -1.30 -2.21
C LEU A 62 0.31 -0.63 -2.87
N GLY A 63 -0.78 -0.46 -2.13
CA GLY A 63 -2.05 -0.03 -2.73
C GLY A 63 -2.10 1.47 -3.02
N ARG A 64 -1.39 2.28 -2.25
CA ARG A 64 -1.27 3.74 -2.41
C ARG A 64 0.10 4.19 -1.93
N LEU A 65 0.65 5.17 -2.64
CA LEU A 65 1.82 5.94 -2.28
C LEU A 65 1.56 7.38 -2.71
N ALA A 66 1.67 8.32 -1.78
CA ALA A 66 1.51 9.73 -2.08
C ALA A 66 2.45 10.56 -1.23
N VAL A 67 2.99 11.62 -1.84
CA VAL A 67 3.79 12.66 -1.21
C VAL A 67 3.06 13.99 -1.43
N ASP A 68 3.09 14.89 -0.47
CA ASP A 68 2.54 16.22 -0.63
C ASP A 68 3.28 16.96 -1.77
N ARG A 69 2.54 17.77 -2.53
CA ARG A 69 3.06 18.40 -3.76
C ARG A 69 4.20 19.37 -3.48
N SER A 70 4.23 19.97 -2.30
CA SER A 70 5.33 20.87 -1.91
C SER A 70 6.68 20.16 -1.77
N LEU A 71 6.68 18.83 -1.61
CA LEU A 71 7.88 18.01 -1.45
C LEU A 71 8.21 17.19 -2.71
N HIS A 72 7.54 17.44 -3.83
CA HIS A 72 7.89 16.78 -5.08
C HIS A 72 9.22 17.34 -5.59
N GLY A 73 10.13 16.44 -5.96
CA GLY A 73 11.44 16.77 -6.55
C GLY A 73 11.36 17.04 -8.05
#